data_AF-A0A543HTQ1-F1
#
_entry.id   AF-A0A543HTQ1-F1
#
_cell.length_a   1.000
_cell.length_b   1.000
_cell.length_c   1.000
_cell.angle_alpha   90.00
_cell.angle_beta   90.00
_cell.angle_gamma   90.00
#
_symmetry.space_group_name_H-M   'P 1'
#
loop_
_entity.id
_entity.type
_entity.pdbx_description
1 polymer ?
#
loop_
_entity_poly.entity_id
_entity_poly.type
_entity_poly.pdbx_seq_one_letter_code
_entity_poly.pdbx_strand_id
1 'polypeptide(L)'
;MKQNEIRGQLVAEALAMCTSLAQPSPEFEALWFTVRENICTRGLCLVTPLGSSSSIPVTAEHATSELLAAMEWLIGHEDEARGLTPMVLFIKLRGIATRGASGSARAAQSDALHGLTHVSPGDPVVFTDIDPIEAAS
;
A
#
# COMPACT_ATOMS: atom_id res chain seq x y z
N MET A 1 17.35 3.25 -9.94
CA MET A 1 16.06 3.41 -9.27
C MET A 1 15.91 2.31 -8.23
N LYS A 2 15.40 2.62 -7.05
CA LYS A 2 15.09 1.60 -6.04
C LYS A 2 13.93 0.73 -6.54
N GLN A 3 13.87 -0.55 -6.17
CA GLN A 3 12.86 -1.50 -6.67
C GLN A 3 11.41 -1.00 -6.47
N ASN A 4 11.14 -0.27 -5.39
CA ASN A 4 9.84 0.32 -5.09
C ASN A 4 9.46 1.45 -6.06
N GLU A 5 10.43 2.25 -6.52
CA GLU A 5 10.18 3.31 -7.52
C GLU A 5 9.79 2.69 -8.86
N ILE A 6 10.43 1.59 -9.25
CA ILE A 6 10.09 0.86 -10.48
C ILE A 6 8.67 0.30 -10.38
N ARG A 7 8.31 -0.32 -9.26
CA ARG A 7 6.96 -0.83 -9.02
C ARG A 7 5.90 0.28 -9.06
N GLY A 8 6.18 1.40 -8.43
CA GLY A 8 5.32 2.58 -8.47
C GLY A 8 5.15 3.13 -9.89
N GLN A 9 6.24 3.17 -10.66
CA GLN A 9 6.21 3.61 -12.05
C GLN A 9 5.31 2.73 -12.92
N LEU A 10 5.45 1.41 -12.79
CA LEU A 10 4.61 0.45 -13.54
C LEU A 10 3.12 0.64 -13.23
N VAL A 11 2.76 0.86 -11.96
CA VAL A 11 1.37 1.09 -11.56
C VAL A 11 0.86 2.44 -12.07
N ALA A 12 1.68 3.50 -11.99
CA ALA A 12 1.32 4.82 -12.50
C ALA A 12 1.10 4.80 -14.02
N GLU A 13 1.93 4.08 -14.77
CA GLU A 13 1.78 3.90 -16.21
C GLU A 13 0.51 3.11 -16.55
N ALA A 14 0.24 2.01 -15.85
CA ALA A 14 -0.99 1.25 -16.05
C ALA A 14 -2.24 2.08 -15.73
N LEU A 15 -2.21 2.89 -14.69
CA LEU A 15 -3.29 3.82 -14.33
C LEU A 15 -3.48 4.91 -15.38
N ALA A 16 -2.39 5.43 -15.95
CA ALA A 16 -2.45 6.43 -17.02
C ALA A 16 -3.02 5.87 -18.33
N MET A 17 -2.73 4.60 -18.66
CA MET A 17 -3.28 3.93 -19.85
C MET A 17 -4.77 3.61 -19.70
N CYS A 18 -5.22 3.27 -18.49
CA CYS A 18 -6.63 3.06 -18.23
C CYS A 18 -7.36 4.42 -18.22
N THR A 19 -8.16 4.72 -19.24
CA THR A 19 -8.80 6.05 -19.37
C THR A 19 -9.94 6.26 -18.36
N SER A 20 -10.59 5.19 -17.92
CA SER A 20 -11.68 5.24 -16.95
C SER A 20 -11.67 4.00 -16.08
N LEU A 21 -11.76 4.19 -14.75
CA LEU A 21 -11.95 3.07 -13.82
C LEU A 21 -13.42 2.69 -13.61
N ALA A 22 -14.35 3.44 -14.22
CA ALA A 22 -15.79 3.25 -14.05
C ALA A 22 -16.37 2.13 -14.93
N GLN A 23 -15.65 1.71 -15.96
CA GLN A 23 -16.10 0.67 -16.89
C GLN A 23 -15.02 -0.41 -17.09
N PRO A 24 -15.42 -1.68 -17.21
CA PRO A 24 -14.49 -2.75 -17.54
C PRO A 24 -13.93 -2.55 -18.95
N SER A 25 -12.61 -2.64 -19.08
CA SER A 25 -11.87 -2.56 -20.33
C SER A 25 -10.61 -3.43 -20.25
N PRO A 26 -9.95 -3.75 -21.38
CA PRO A 26 -8.66 -4.46 -21.35
C PRO A 26 -7.59 -3.72 -20.53
N GLU A 27 -7.60 -2.39 -20.55
CA GLU A 27 -6.68 -1.55 -19.77
C GLU A 27 -7.01 -1.59 -18.28
N PHE A 28 -8.30 -1.65 -17.93
CA PHE A 28 -8.73 -1.87 -16.56
C PHE A 28 -8.25 -3.23 -16.05
N GLU A 29 -8.44 -4.30 -16.81
CA GLU A 29 -7.91 -5.63 -16.46
C GLU A 29 -6.37 -5.61 -16.32
N ALA A 30 -5.66 -4.94 -17.23
CA ALA A 30 -4.22 -4.77 -17.16
C ALA A 30 -3.77 -4.02 -15.90
N LEU A 31 -4.55 -3.04 -15.43
CA LEU A 31 -4.31 -2.36 -14.16
C LEU A 31 -4.46 -3.33 -12.98
N TRP A 32 -5.51 -4.16 -12.95
CA TRP A 32 -5.68 -5.19 -11.90
C TRP A 32 -4.48 -6.13 -11.81
N PHE A 33 -3.99 -6.62 -12.95
CA PHE A 33 -2.80 -7.46 -12.97
C PHE A 33 -1.55 -6.70 -12.52
N THR A 34 -1.37 -5.47 -12.97
CA THR A 34 -0.22 -4.63 -12.58
C THR A 34 -0.21 -4.37 -11.06
N VAL A 35 -1.36 -4.06 -10.47
CA VAL A 35 -1.49 -3.85 -9.01
C VAL A 35 -1.22 -5.15 -8.25
N ARG A 36 -1.76 -6.28 -8.71
CA ARG A 36 -1.47 -7.60 -8.11
C ARG A 36 0.03 -7.90 -8.09
N GLU A 37 0.71 -7.64 -9.19
CA GLU A 37 2.11 -8.03 -9.38
C GLU A 37 3.10 -7.10 -8.66
N ASN A 38 2.74 -5.83 -8.48
CA ASN A 38 3.66 -4.79 -7.99
C ASN A 38 3.30 -4.27 -6.60
N ILE A 39 2.04 -4.35 -6.19
CA ILE A 39 1.57 -3.92 -4.87
C ILE A 39 1.35 -5.12 -3.96
N CYS A 40 0.75 -6.22 -4.42
CA CYS A 40 0.35 -7.30 -3.51
C CYS A 40 1.51 -8.21 -3.10
N THR A 41 1.31 -8.92 -1.99
CA THR A 41 2.24 -9.91 -1.46
C THR A 41 2.17 -11.18 -2.30
N ARG A 42 3.32 -11.61 -2.83
CA ARG A 42 3.38 -12.70 -3.83
C ARG A 42 3.97 -14.00 -3.33
N GLY A 43 4.67 -13.97 -2.21
CA GLY A 43 5.41 -15.11 -1.70
C GLY A 43 5.63 -15.01 -0.20
N LEU A 44 6.30 -16.02 0.34
CA LEU A 44 6.66 -16.05 1.75
C LEU A 44 7.61 -14.89 2.07
N CYS A 45 7.19 -14.03 2.99
CA CYS A 45 8.01 -13.02 3.61
C CYS A 45 8.00 -13.26 5.12
N LEU A 46 9.17 -13.29 5.75
CA LEU A 46 9.26 -13.33 7.20
C LEU A 46 9.32 -11.89 7.70
N VAL A 47 8.38 -11.53 8.56
CA VAL A 47 8.28 -10.18 9.10
C VAL A 47 8.26 -10.26 10.62
N THR A 48 9.07 -9.43 11.27
CA THR A 48 9.06 -9.29 12.72
C THR A 48 8.20 -8.08 13.07
N PRO A 49 6.99 -8.27 13.63
CA PRO A 49 6.17 -7.16 14.07
C PRO A 49 6.88 -6.32 15.13
N LEU A 50 6.48 -5.05 15.21
CA LEU A 50 6.97 -4.11 16.19
C LEU A 50 6.64 -4.61 17.60
N GLY A 51 7.63 -4.57 18.51
CA GLY A 51 7.48 -5.10 19.86
C GLY A 51 7.49 -6.64 19.96
N SER A 52 7.70 -7.35 18.84
CA SER A 52 7.89 -8.80 18.82
C SER A 52 9.37 -9.15 18.63
N SER A 53 9.85 -10.18 19.34
CA SER A 53 11.16 -10.80 19.07
C SER A 53 11.08 -11.97 18.08
N SER A 54 9.88 -12.30 17.59
CA SER A 54 9.63 -13.46 16.74
C SER A 54 9.11 -13.03 15.38
N SER A 55 9.74 -13.54 14.32
CA SER A 55 9.28 -13.36 12.94
C SER A 55 8.07 -14.25 12.68
N ILE A 56 7.12 -13.72 11.92
CA ILE A 56 5.94 -14.44 11.45
C ILE A 56 5.95 -14.54 9.92
N PRO A 57 5.46 -15.66 9.35
CA PRO A 57 5.34 -15.82 7.92
C PRO A 57 4.13 -15.06 7.39
N VAL A 58 4.36 -14.29 6.34
CA VAL A 58 3.34 -13.62 5.53
C VAL A 58 3.37 -14.26 4.15
N THR A 59 2.24 -14.79 3.68
CA THR A 59 2.17 -15.57 2.45
C THR A 59 1.25 -14.90 1.42
N ALA A 60 1.20 -15.48 0.21
CA ALA A 60 0.34 -15.02 -0.88
C ALA A 60 -1.17 -15.17 -0.59
N GLU A 61 -1.55 -15.82 0.51
CA GLU A 61 -2.95 -15.97 0.95
C GLU A 61 -3.64 -14.62 1.17
N HIS A 62 -2.87 -13.56 1.40
CA HIS A 62 -3.39 -12.20 1.60
C HIS A 62 -3.54 -11.39 0.31
N ALA A 63 -2.98 -11.87 -0.81
CA ALA A 63 -2.89 -11.11 -2.06
C ALA A 63 -4.25 -10.70 -2.62
N THR A 64 -5.27 -11.56 -2.47
CA THR A 64 -6.62 -11.25 -2.95
C THR A 64 -7.24 -10.10 -2.17
N SER A 65 -7.15 -10.11 -0.84
CA SER A 65 -7.69 -9.01 -0.01
C SER A 65 -6.91 -7.70 -0.24
N GLU A 66 -5.58 -7.79 -0.36
CA GLU A 66 -4.73 -6.65 -0.69
C GLU A 66 -5.12 -6.02 -2.04
N LEU A 67 -5.36 -6.87 -3.05
CA LEU A 67 -5.76 -6.43 -4.40
C LEU A 67 -7.12 -5.75 -4.37
N LEU A 68 -8.11 -6.35 -3.71
CA LEU A 68 -9.45 -5.77 -3.60
C LEU A 68 -9.39 -4.41 -2.91
N ALA A 69 -8.72 -4.30 -1.76
CA ALA A 69 -8.60 -3.03 -1.05
C ALA A 69 -7.89 -1.94 -1.87
N ALA A 70 -6.82 -2.30 -2.59
CA ALA A 70 -6.10 -1.37 -3.46
C ALA A 70 -6.96 -0.89 -4.64
N MET A 71 -7.66 -1.81 -5.31
CA MET A 71 -8.52 -1.48 -6.45
C MET A 71 -9.77 -0.69 -6.03
N GLU A 72 -10.41 -1.05 -4.91
CA GLU A 72 -11.52 -0.28 -4.34
C GLU A 72 -11.10 1.17 -4.04
N TRP A 73 -9.91 1.36 -3.47
CA TRP A 73 -9.41 2.70 -3.23
C TRP A 73 -9.12 3.47 -4.52
N LEU A 74 -8.47 2.84 -5.51
CA LEU A 74 -8.21 3.47 -6.81
C LEU A 74 -9.50 3.92 -7.50
N ILE A 75 -10.53 3.07 -7.50
CA ILE A 75 -11.84 3.38 -8.09
C ILE A 75 -12.52 4.54 -7.33
N GLY A 76 -12.46 4.52 -5.99
CA GLY A 76 -13.06 5.57 -5.16
C GLY A 76 -12.30 6.91 -5.15
N HIS A 77 -11.04 6.92 -5.56
CA HIS A 77 -10.12 8.08 -5.45
C HIS A 77 -9.33 8.30 -6.75
N GLU A 78 -9.96 8.09 -7.91
CA GLU A 78 -9.29 8.11 -9.21
C GLU A 78 -8.52 9.41 -9.47
N ASP A 79 -9.18 10.57 -9.27
CA ASP A 79 -8.57 11.89 -9.47
C ASP A 79 -7.34 12.10 -8.58
N GLU A 80 -7.44 11.68 -7.31
CA GLU A 80 -6.32 11.75 -6.38
C GLU A 80 -5.18 10.84 -6.86
N ALA A 81 -5.48 9.58 -7.17
CA ALA A 81 -4.50 8.59 -7.56
C ALA A 81 -3.71 9.01 -8.81
N ARG A 82 -4.38 9.64 -9.79
CA ARG A 82 -3.74 10.17 -11.01
C ARG A 82 -2.83 11.38 -10.75
N GLY A 83 -3.07 12.12 -9.67
CA GLY A 83 -2.23 13.25 -9.26
C GLY A 83 -0.99 12.87 -8.46
N LEU A 84 -0.88 11.62 -8.00
CA LEU A 84 0.24 11.18 -7.17
C LEU A 84 1.49 10.89 -8.03
N THR A 85 2.66 11.22 -7.48
CA THR A 85 3.92 10.72 -8.05
C THR A 85 4.00 9.20 -7.88
N PRO A 86 4.73 8.49 -8.76
CA PRO A 86 4.80 7.03 -8.72
C PRO A 86 5.20 6.44 -7.36
N MET A 87 6.15 7.07 -6.67
CA MET A 87 6.59 6.61 -5.35
C MET A 87 5.52 6.83 -4.28
N VAL A 88 4.83 7.97 -4.31
CA VAL A 88 3.74 8.25 -3.36
C VAL A 88 2.55 7.32 -3.62
N LEU A 89 2.21 7.07 -4.88
CA LEU A 89 1.20 6.10 -5.28
C LEU A 89 1.53 4.70 -4.76
N PHE A 90 2.77 4.25 -4.95
CA PHE A 90 3.24 2.96 -4.43
C PHE A 90 3.09 2.85 -2.91
N ILE A 91 3.58 3.86 -2.17
CA ILE A 91 3.48 3.92 -0.70
C ILE A 91 2.01 3.84 -0.26
N LYS A 92 1.16 4.65 -0.89
CA LYS A 92 -0.24 4.76 -0.52
C LYS A 92 -0.99 3.45 -0.77
N LEU A 93 -0.84 2.87 -1.96
CA LEU A 93 -1.47 1.60 -2.32
C LEU A 93 -0.98 0.43 -1.45
N ARG A 94 0.32 0.36 -1.13
CA ARG A 94 0.83 -0.64 -0.18
C ARG A 94 0.24 -0.47 1.22
N GLY A 95 0.12 0.76 1.71
CA GLY A 95 -0.53 1.05 2.99
C GLY A 95 -2.01 0.68 3.01
N ILE A 96 -2.74 0.92 1.92
CA ILE A 96 -4.16 0.54 1.79
C ILE A 96 -4.33 -0.97 1.73
N ALA A 97 -3.59 -1.63 0.84
CA ALA A 97 -3.59 -3.08 0.67
C ALA A 97 -3.35 -3.80 2.01
N THR A 98 -2.42 -3.28 2.82
CA THR A 98 -2.04 -3.84 4.11
C THR A 98 -3.08 -3.57 5.22
N ARG A 99 -3.82 -2.45 5.16
CA ARG A 99 -4.81 -2.05 6.18
C ARG A 99 -6.23 -2.59 5.97
N GLY A 100 -6.65 -2.90 4.74
CA GLY A 100 -8.03 -3.34 4.40
C GLY A 100 -8.41 -4.74 4.93
N ALA A 101 -7.77 -5.15 6.00
CA ALA A 101 -7.35 -6.50 6.21
C ALA A 101 -7.24 -6.65 7.77
N SER A 102 -8.24 -7.23 8.44
CA SER A 102 -8.25 -7.57 9.89
C SER A 102 -7.39 -8.82 10.27
N GLY A 103 -6.18 -8.68 10.85
CA GLY A 103 -5.35 -9.83 11.29
C GLY A 103 -3.91 -9.51 11.72
N SER A 104 -3.26 -10.41 12.48
CA SER A 104 -1.91 -10.23 13.06
C SER A 104 -0.76 -10.22 12.05
N ALA A 105 -0.87 -10.98 10.95
CA ALA A 105 0.06 -10.93 9.82
C ALA A 105 0.16 -9.53 9.18
N ARG A 106 -0.85 -8.69 9.40
CA ARG A 106 -1.04 -7.38 8.76
C ARG A 106 -0.44 -6.26 9.59
N ALA A 107 -0.55 -6.36 10.92
CA ALA A 107 0.25 -5.55 11.84
C ALA A 107 1.74 -5.72 11.51
N ALA A 108 2.20 -6.97 11.33
CA ALA A 108 3.57 -7.23 10.91
C ALA A 108 3.93 -6.60 9.54
N GLN A 109 3.11 -6.78 8.50
CA GLN A 109 3.35 -6.12 7.22
C GLN A 109 3.37 -4.58 7.30
N SER A 110 2.50 -4.00 8.13
CA SER A 110 2.49 -2.56 8.41
C SER A 110 3.80 -2.15 9.09
N ASP A 111 4.31 -2.99 9.98
CA ASP A 111 5.60 -2.78 10.64
C ASP A 111 6.78 -2.94 9.70
N ALA A 112 6.72 -3.82 8.70
CA ALA A 112 7.74 -3.87 7.65
C ALA A 112 7.77 -2.62 6.77
N LEU A 113 6.67 -1.86 6.71
CA LEU A 113 6.62 -0.55 6.09
C LEU A 113 7.18 0.57 7.00
N HIS A 114 7.61 0.26 8.25
CA HIS A 114 8.40 1.17 9.09
C HIS A 114 9.81 1.36 8.49
N GLY A 115 9.83 2.27 7.52
CA GLY A 115 10.97 2.94 6.91
C GLY A 115 10.53 4.22 6.18
N LEU A 116 9.24 4.58 6.31
CA LEU A 116 8.57 5.73 5.71
C LEU A 116 8.19 6.80 6.76
N THR A 117 8.28 6.47 8.05
CA THR A 117 7.95 7.32 9.20
C THR A 117 9.16 7.65 10.09
N HIS A 118 10.38 7.29 9.66
CA HIS A 118 11.64 7.50 10.40
C HIS A 118 11.74 6.85 11.80
N VAL A 119 10.88 5.89 12.16
CA VAL A 119 10.96 5.17 13.44
C VAL A 119 11.76 3.87 13.29
N SER A 120 12.67 3.61 14.23
CA SER A 120 13.48 2.38 14.27
C SER A 120 12.64 1.15 14.62
N PRO A 121 12.91 -0.02 14.01
CA PRO A 121 12.26 -1.27 14.39
C PRO A 121 12.52 -1.63 15.85
N GLY A 122 11.46 -1.89 16.61
CA GLY A 122 11.51 -2.28 18.03
C GLY A 122 11.12 -1.18 19.01
N ASP A 123 11.11 0.08 18.58
CA ASP A 123 10.74 1.21 19.44
C ASP A 123 9.24 1.51 19.40
N PRO A 124 8.57 1.76 20.54
CA PRO A 124 7.15 2.09 20.56
C PRO A 124 6.90 3.45 19.88
N VAL A 125 5.92 3.50 18.99
CA VAL A 125 5.42 4.76 18.42
C VAL A 125 4.48 5.40 19.43
N VAL A 126 4.82 6.59 19.92
CA VAL A 126 3.88 7.43 20.66
C VAL A 126 3.06 8.19 19.64
N PHE A 127 1.77 7.86 19.51
CA PHE A 127 0.83 8.73 18.82
C PHE A 127 0.66 9.99 19.68
N THR A 128 1.37 11.06 19.32
CA THR A 128 1.07 12.38 19.85
C THR A 128 -0.21 12.86 19.18
N ASP A 129 -1.19 13.26 19.98
CA ASP A 129 -2.34 13.99 19.47
C ASP A 129 -1.84 15.18 18.65
N ILE A 130 -2.36 15.31 17.43
CA ILE A 130 -2.10 16.49 16.61
C ILE A 130 -2.69 17.66 17.40
N ASP A 131 -1.84 18.55 17.92
CA ASP A 131 -2.30 19.82 18.45
C ASP A 131 -3.17 20.46 17.35
N PRO A 132 -4.41 20.87 17.65
CA PRO A 132 -5.23 21.59 16.69
C PRO A 132 -4.49 22.89 16.36
N ILE A 133 -3.82 22.92 15.21
CA ILE A 133 -3.33 24.17 14.63
C ILE A 133 -4.57 25.03 14.44
N GLU A 134 -4.62 26.09 15.23
CA GLU A 134 -5.68 27.09 15.31
C GLU A 134 -6.18 27.47 13.91
N ALA A 135 -7.37 26.98 13.58
CA ALA A 135 -8.24 27.66 12.62
C ALA A 135 -8.93 28.81 13.36
N ALA A 136 -8.26 29.97 13.51
CA ALA A 136 -8.93 31.24 13.77
C ALA A 136 -7.97 32.46 13.65
N SER A 137 -8.28 33.32 12.67
CA SER A 137 -8.00 34.78 12.58
C SER A 137 -6.65 35.23 12.03
#